data_AF-A0A433PSP2-F1
#
_entry.id   AF-A0A433PSP2-F1
#
_cell.length_a   1.000
_cell.length_b   1.000
_cell.length_c   1.000
_cell.angle_alpha   90.00
_cell.angle_beta   90.00
_cell.angle_gamma   90.00
#
_symmetry.space_group_name_H-M   'P 1'
#
loop_
_entity.id
_entity.type
_entity.pdbx_description
1 polymer ?
#
loop_
_entity_poly.entity_id
_entity_poly.type
_entity_poly.pdbx_seq_one_letter_code
_entity_poly.pdbx_strand_id
1 'polypeptide(L)'
;MCVKFTDEEFKERIGQIELDRICRECNIDRIWRDHILPCRVYLRHCVLAFRAFGEDVHASFLDHTYLADRRTTIREHLEQHPDIMKTLPPEHLNERYN
;
A
#
# COMPACT_ATOMS: atom_id res chain seq x y z
N MET A 1 -4.02 0.40 -4.24
CA MET A 1 -3.67 1.76 -4.68
C MET A 1 -4.46 2.71 -3.80
N CYS A 2 -3.82 3.28 -2.79
CA CYS A 2 -4.51 4.05 -1.76
C CYS A 2 -4.85 5.44 -2.31
N VAL A 3 -6.15 5.70 -2.45
CA VAL A 3 -6.67 7.03 -2.76
C VAL A 3 -6.39 7.96 -1.56
N LYS A 4 -6.15 9.26 -1.82
CA LYS A 4 -5.75 10.26 -0.82
C LYS A 4 -6.80 10.51 0.30
N PHE A 5 -8.02 10.00 0.16
CA PHE A 5 -9.12 10.27 1.08
C PHE A 5 -8.82 9.87 2.53
N THR A 6 -9.34 10.67 3.45
CA THR A 6 -9.47 10.41 4.90
C THR A 6 -10.87 9.92 5.24
N ASP A 7 -11.05 9.27 6.40
CA ASP A 7 -12.38 8.88 6.90
C ASP A 7 -13.32 10.09 7.00
N GLU A 8 -12.79 11.27 7.35
CA GLU A 8 -13.56 12.52 7.41
C GLU A 8 -14.01 13.00 6.02
N GLU A 9 -13.09 13.08 5.04
CA GLU A 9 -13.45 13.46 3.66
C GLU A 9 -14.40 12.44 3.03
N PHE A 10 -14.28 11.16 3.40
CA PHE A 10 -15.19 10.12 2.95
C PHE A 10 -16.56 10.27 3.61
N LYS A 11 -16.61 10.53 4.91
CA LYS A 11 -17.83 10.84 5.67
C LYS A 11 -18.59 12.02 5.06
N GLU A 12 -17.91 13.10 4.70
CA GLU A 12 -18.53 14.26 4.04
C GLU A 12 -19.21 13.88 2.73
N ARG A 13 -18.70 12.87 2.03
CA ARG A 13 -19.21 12.44 0.72
C ARG A 13 -20.35 11.42 0.81
N ILE A 14 -20.29 10.48 1.74
CA ILE A 14 -21.26 9.37 1.85
C ILE A 14 -22.24 9.50 3.03
N GLY A 15 -21.94 10.38 3.99
CA GLY A 15 -22.68 10.57 5.22
C GLY A 15 -22.30 9.58 6.33
N GLN A 16 -22.48 9.99 7.59
CA GLN A 16 -22.13 9.20 8.78
C GLN A 16 -22.84 7.84 8.83
N ILE A 17 -24.11 7.78 8.45
CA ILE A 17 -24.92 6.53 8.54
C ILE A 17 -24.32 5.43 7.66
N GLU A 18 -23.89 5.79 6.44
CA GLU A 18 -23.31 4.82 5.51
C GLU A 18 -21.90 4.41 5.92
N LEU A 19 -21.12 5.36 6.45
CA LEU A 19 -19.81 5.07 7.04
C LEU A 19 -19.93 4.07 8.20
N ASP A 20 -20.88 4.29 9.11
CA ASP A 20 -21.13 3.40 10.25
C ASP A 20 -21.56 1.99 9.81
N ARG A 21 -22.38 1.91 8.74
CA ARG A 21 -22.78 0.64 8.14
C ARG A 21 -21.56 -0.14 7.64
N ILE A 22 -20.70 0.50 6.87
CA ILE A 22 -19.47 -0.10 6.34
C ILE A 22 -18.54 -0.56 7.48
N CYS A 23 -18.31 0.31 8.46
CA CYS A 23 -17.48 0.00 9.62
C CYS A 23 -18.01 -1.21 10.39
N ARG A 24 -19.33 -1.29 10.59
CA ARG A 24 -19.98 -2.42 11.27
C ARG A 24 -19.88 -3.72 10.46
N GLU A 25 -20.17 -3.68 9.17
CA GLU A 25 -20.13 -4.86 8.29
C GLU A 25 -18.72 -5.43 8.14
N CYS A 26 -17.72 -4.56 8.07
CA CYS A 26 -16.31 -4.95 7.99
C CYS A 26 -15.67 -5.22 9.36
N ASN A 27 -16.37 -4.96 10.46
CA ASN A 27 -15.86 -5.06 11.83
C ASN A 27 -14.56 -4.25 12.04
N ILE A 28 -14.60 -2.97 11.67
CA ILE A 28 -13.49 -2.02 11.76
C ILE A 28 -13.95 -0.70 12.38
N ASP A 29 -13.05 -0.03 13.10
CA ASP A 29 -13.36 1.30 13.69
C ASP A 29 -13.19 2.45 12.69
N ARG A 30 -12.27 2.29 11.73
CA ARG A 30 -11.98 3.25 10.66
C ARG A 30 -11.49 2.55 9.39
N ILE A 31 -11.80 3.14 8.24
CA ILE A 31 -11.42 2.62 6.93
C ILE A 31 -9.91 2.83 6.71
N TRP A 32 -9.42 4.04 6.91
CA TRP A 32 -8.00 4.34 6.68
C TRP A 32 -7.19 4.17 7.96
N ARG A 33 -6.39 3.09 7.98
CA ARG A 33 -5.56 2.68 9.12
C ARG A 33 -4.09 2.84 8.79
N ASP A 34 -3.39 3.67 9.56
CA ASP A 34 -2.01 4.06 9.28
C ASP A 34 -0.99 2.94 9.55
N HIS A 35 -1.37 1.91 10.32
CA HIS A 35 -0.51 0.80 10.72
C HIS A 35 -0.49 -0.37 9.72
N ILE A 36 -1.21 -0.27 8.60
CA ILE A 36 -1.23 -1.33 7.59
C ILE A 36 -0.03 -1.15 6.66
N LEU A 37 0.95 -2.03 6.79
CA LEU A 37 2.13 -2.07 5.92
C LEU A 37 1.92 -3.06 4.77
N PRO A 38 2.49 -2.79 3.58
CA PRO A 38 2.44 -3.74 2.49
C PRO A 38 3.21 -5.01 2.85
N CYS A 39 2.68 -6.17 2.42
CA CYS A 39 3.42 -7.42 2.52
C CYS A 39 4.77 -7.28 1.79
N ARG A 40 5.86 -7.65 2.46
CA ARG A 40 7.24 -7.45 1.97
C ARG A 40 7.49 -8.11 0.61
N VAL A 41 7.04 -9.37 0.46
CA VAL A 41 7.15 -10.13 -0.80
C VAL A 41 6.40 -9.42 -1.93
N TYR A 42 5.18 -8.97 -1.65
CA TYR A 42 4.35 -8.29 -2.63
C TYR A 42 4.95 -6.94 -3.03
N LEU A 43 5.44 -6.15 -2.06
CA LEU A 43 6.09 -4.88 -2.35
C LEU A 43 7.33 -5.06 -3.22
N ARG A 44 8.20 -6.03 -2.90
CA ARG A 44 9.37 -6.35 -3.72
C ARG A 44 8.95 -6.69 -5.16
N HIS A 45 7.92 -7.52 -5.32
CA HIS A 45 7.42 -7.87 -6.66
C HIS A 45 6.93 -6.64 -7.44
N CYS A 46 6.16 -5.75 -6.81
CA CYS A 46 5.76 -4.50 -7.45
C CYS A 46 6.97 -3.65 -7.87
N VAL A 47 7.95 -3.43 -6.98
CA VAL A 47 9.16 -2.65 -7.28
C VAL A 47 9.89 -3.21 -8.51
N LEU A 48 10.07 -4.54 -8.56
CA LEU A 48 10.72 -5.22 -9.68
C LEU A 48 9.91 -5.08 -10.98
N ALA A 49 8.59 -5.22 -10.91
CA ALA A 49 7.72 -5.05 -12.07
C ALA A 49 7.77 -3.62 -12.62
N PHE A 50 7.65 -2.59 -11.76
CA PHE A 50 7.74 -1.18 -12.17
C PHE A 50 9.12 -0.84 -12.76
N ARG A 51 10.20 -1.43 -12.24
CA ARG A 51 11.54 -1.30 -12.84
C ARG A 51 11.61 -1.88 -14.26
N ALA A 52 10.92 -3.00 -14.53
CA ALA A 52 10.88 -3.59 -15.86
C ALA A 52 10.14 -2.72 -16.90
N PHE A 53 9.25 -1.83 -16.46
CA PHE A 53 8.54 -0.88 -17.33
C PHE A 53 9.35 0.39 -17.66
N GLY A 54 10.52 0.61 -17.04
CA GLY A 54 11.42 1.72 -17.31
C GLY A 54 11.69 2.60 -16.09
N GLU A 55 12.78 3.37 -16.14
CA GLU A 55 13.27 4.17 -15.00
C GLU A 55 12.29 5.27 -14.57
N ASP A 56 11.66 5.99 -15.51
CA ASP A 56 10.69 7.05 -15.17
C ASP A 56 9.46 6.49 -14.45
N VAL A 57 8.99 5.33 -14.90
CA VAL A 57 7.85 4.61 -14.31
C VAL A 57 8.21 4.07 -12.93
N HIS A 58 9.41 3.55 -12.78
CA HIS A 58 9.95 3.09 -11.50
C HIS A 58 10.11 4.23 -10.49
N ALA A 59 10.73 5.35 -10.90
CA ALA A 59 10.87 6.54 -10.06
C ALA A 59 9.50 7.08 -9.63
N SER A 60 8.56 7.21 -10.57
CA SER A 60 7.19 7.62 -10.27
C SER A 60 6.51 6.71 -9.24
N PHE A 61 6.66 5.38 -9.38
CA PHE A 61 6.12 4.44 -8.39
C PHE A 61 6.75 4.66 -7.00
N LEU A 62 8.06 4.83 -6.92
CA LEU A 62 8.78 5.00 -5.65
C LEU A 62 8.44 6.32 -4.95
N ASP A 63 8.26 7.40 -5.71
CA ASP A 63 8.15 8.78 -5.20
C ASP A 63 6.69 9.26 -5.07
N HIS A 64 5.74 8.61 -5.76
CA HIS A 64 4.33 8.99 -5.76
C HIS A 64 3.39 7.91 -5.23
N THR A 65 3.93 6.80 -4.73
CA THR A 65 3.17 5.82 -3.94
C THR A 65 3.53 5.96 -2.46
N TYR A 66 2.50 5.97 -1.61
CA TYR A 66 2.64 6.18 -0.18
C TYR A 66 2.15 4.98 0.62
N LEU A 67 2.69 4.80 1.82
CA LEU A 67 2.14 3.89 2.83
C LEU A 67 0.77 4.37 3.30
N ALA A 68 0.14 3.57 4.17
CA ALA A 68 -1.19 3.87 4.67
C ALA A 68 -1.27 5.18 5.49
N ASP A 69 -0.12 5.65 6.00
CA ASP A 69 0.02 6.94 6.67
C ASP A 69 -0.07 8.16 5.73
N ARG A 70 -0.08 7.94 4.41
CA ARG A 70 -0.11 8.97 3.34
C ARG A 70 1.07 9.94 3.38
N ARG A 71 2.16 9.60 4.07
CA ARG A 71 3.32 10.48 4.26
C ARG A 71 4.60 9.79 3.81
N THR A 72 4.84 8.57 4.26
CA THR A 72 6.03 7.82 3.87
C THR A 72 5.86 7.25 2.48
N THR A 73 6.75 7.65 1.57
CA THR A 73 6.85 7.12 0.21
C THR A 73 7.39 5.69 0.20
N ILE A 74 7.19 4.96 -0.89
CA ILE A 74 7.81 3.65 -1.06
C ILE A 74 9.35 3.76 -1.07
N ARG A 75 9.92 4.84 -1.62
CA ARG A 75 11.37 5.08 -1.56
C ARG A 75 11.89 5.12 -0.13
N GLU A 76 11.34 6.01 0.69
CA GLU A 76 11.75 6.16 2.10
C GLU A 76 11.55 4.86 2.89
N HIS A 77 10.46 4.13 2.62
CA HIS A 77 10.21 2.85 3.27
C HIS A 77 11.26 1.79 2.91
N LEU A 78 11.68 1.71 1.64
CA LEU A 78 12.74 0.79 1.21
C LEU A 78 14.12 1.18 1.74
N GLU A 79 14.39 2.47 1.90
CA GLU A 79 15.63 2.96 2.53
C GLU A 79 15.71 2.57 4.01
N GLN A 80 14.59 2.64 4.73
CA GLN A 80 14.49 2.20 6.13
C GLN A 80 14.50 0.66 6.27
N HIS A 81 14.02 -0.06 5.25
CA HIS A 81 13.90 -1.52 5.25
C HIS A 81 14.49 -2.16 3.98
N PRO A 82 15.82 -2.06 3.77
CA PRO A 82 16.47 -2.55 2.56
C PRO A 82 16.39 -4.09 2.41
N ASP A 83 16.10 -4.81 3.50
CA ASP A 83 15.87 -6.24 3.52
C ASP A 83 14.58 -6.67 2.79
N ILE A 84 13.65 -5.73 2.48
CA ILE A 84 12.47 -6.00 1.63
C ILE A 84 12.90 -6.51 0.26
N MET A 85 13.92 -5.89 -0.36
CA MET A 85 14.41 -6.28 -1.68
C MET A 85 15.10 -7.66 -1.70
N LYS A 86 15.48 -8.17 -0.52
CA LYS A 86 16.07 -9.51 -0.32
C LYS A 86 15.02 -10.57 0.05
N THR A 87 13.78 -10.17 0.32
CA THR A 87 12.74 -11.08 0.77
C THR A 87 12.30 -11.99 -0.39
N LEU A 88 12.44 -13.31 -0.21
CA LEU A 88 11.95 -14.28 -1.18
C LEU A 88 10.50 -14.67 -0.90
N PRO A 89 9.69 -14.94 -1.94
CA PRO A 89 8.39 -15.57 -1.74
C PRO A 89 8.57 -16.94 -1.06
N PRO A 90 7.60 -17.38 -0.24
CA PRO A 90 7.52 -18.77 0.21
C PRO A 90 7.49 -19.72 -1.00
N GLU A 91 8.03 -20.93 -0.84
CA GLU A 91 8.17 -21.88 -1.96
C GLU A 91 6.88 -22.11 -2.75
N HIS A 92 5.76 -22.29 -2.05
CA HIS A 92 4.44 -22.50 -2.66
C HIS A 92 3.87 -21.27 -3.41
N LEU A 93 4.52 -20.11 -3.32
CA LEU A 93 4.14 -18.88 -4.03
C LEU A 93 5.20 -18.45 -5.06
N ASN A 94 6.26 -19.23 -5.28
CA ASN A 94 7.34 -18.88 -6.22
C ASN A 94 6.80 -18.59 -7.62
N GLU A 95 5.93 -19.46 -8.16
CA GLU A 95 5.36 -19.27 -9.50
C GLU A 95 4.57 -17.98 -9.65
N ARG A 96 3.91 -17.52 -8.58
CA ARG A 96 3.12 -16.29 -8.59
C ARG A 96 3.98 -15.03 -8.59
N TYR A 97 5.18 -15.10 -8.02
CA TYR A 97 6.04 -13.95 -7.76
C TYR A 97 7.33 -13.93 -8.58
N ASN A 98 7.51 -14.89 -9.49
CA ASN A 98 8.59 -14.95 -10.48
C ASN A 98 8.45 -13.88 -11.57
#